data_AF-A0A9D6YDV7-F1
#
_entry.id   AF-A0A9D6YDV7-F1
#
_cell.length_a   1.000
_cell.length_b   1.000
_cell.length_c   1.000
_cell.angle_alpha   90.00
_cell.angle_beta   90.00
_cell.angle_gamma   90.00
#
_symmetry.space_group_name_H-M   'P 1'
#
loop_
_entity.id
_entity.type
_entity.pdbx_description
1 polymer ?
#
loop_
_entity_poly.entity_id
_entity_poly.type
_entity_poly.pdbx_seq_one_letter_code
_entity_poly.pdbx_strand_id
1 'polypeptide(L)'
;MGHGRPPSRAGLRWCFLFALVAATRAAEWKLPPLDGELAGDLAALKLPGAPALHWTLTLRSHAENGERKAEFSVDGEGTRLRAEVRVDPAGDGTWRLTEAQFDVARWFAVLAPSFGQGLAGVAAEGSVVLSGEGTIRAGEIQGRAHVEWRDGVLRDASNAWAVEGIALRGDLGRLWPALAGEGPFVLTFREASAAGVIARDGVIEFTTDFNTAVRLLRATCALMEGRVDISPFTLLFAKPEVQGEVLFAGLELGRIATLLPPVLADARGRVSGRLAVRWSAAAGFTAGDGRLQIVPGEAASVRLSVTPGFLTSHVPKRLALLPAWLGLIARAFSPENPAFETLRAIETGEMRLELNSLDVGLQPDGDPAGRTAHVVLTARPAKTDVVESVRFEINVAGPLADVVRMGLEGRVNMHSR
;
A
#
# COMPACT_ATOMS: atom_id res chain seq x y z
N MET A 1 36.27 -1.47 3.44
CA MET A 1 36.03 -2.57 4.39
C MET A 1 35.55 -1.99 5.70
N GLY A 2 34.24 -1.96 5.90
CA GLY A 2 33.62 -1.55 7.16
C GLY A 2 32.31 -2.31 7.26
N HIS A 3 32.35 -3.50 7.88
CA HIS A 3 31.15 -4.28 8.13
C HIS A 3 30.34 -3.60 9.24
N GLY A 4 29.38 -2.76 8.84
CA GLY A 4 28.32 -2.31 9.73
C GLY A 4 27.56 -3.53 10.23
N ARG A 5 27.68 -3.84 11.52
CA ARG A 5 26.83 -4.83 12.17
C ARG A 5 25.39 -4.32 12.11
N PRO A 6 24.40 -5.17 11.72
CA PRO A 6 23.01 -4.77 11.78
C PRO A 6 22.63 -4.44 13.24
N PRO A 7 21.78 -3.42 13.49
CA PRO A 7 21.31 -3.11 14.83
C PRO A 7 20.67 -4.36 15.44
N SER A 8 21.08 -4.69 16.66
CA SER A 8 20.59 -5.87 17.38
C SER A 8 19.07 -5.77 17.56
N ARG A 9 18.35 -6.66 16.87
CA ARG A 9 16.88 -6.87 16.92
C ARG A 9 16.44 -7.41 18.29
N ALA A 10 16.72 -6.65 19.34
CA ALA A 10 16.56 -7.06 20.73
C ALA A 10 15.28 -6.48 21.36
N GLY A 11 14.76 -5.34 20.88
CA GLY A 11 13.74 -4.54 21.55
C GLY A 11 12.47 -5.27 21.99
N LEU A 12 11.83 -6.05 21.10
CA LEU A 12 10.59 -6.78 21.43
C LEU A 12 10.80 -8.06 22.24
N ARG A 13 12.03 -8.59 22.28
CA ARG A 13 12.33 -9.84 22.98
C ARG A 13 12.29 -9.64 24.50
N TRP A 14 12.60 -8.44 25.02
CA TRP A 14 12.87 -8.23 26.44
C TRP A 14 11.66 -8.24 27.37
N CYS A 15 10.47 -7.80 26.92
CA CYS A 15 9.30 -7.73 27.82
C CYS A 15 8.69 -9.11 28.12
N PHE A 16 8.81 -10.06 27.19
CA PHE A 16 8.44 -11.47 27.43
C PHE A 16 9.57 -12.29 28.07
N LEU A 17 10.85 -11.90 27.87
CA LEU A 17 12.00 -12.65 28.37
C LEU A 17 12.14 -12.62 29.90
N PHE A 18 11.86 -11.50 30.56
CA PHE A 18 12.27 -11.35 31.97
C PHE A 18 11.42 -12.17 32.96
N ALA A 19 10.14 -12.40 32.67
CA ALA A 19 9.31 -13.29 33.49
C ALA A 19 9.62 -14.79 33.24
N LEU A 20 10.19 -15.14 32.08
CA LEU A 20 10.31 -16.53 31.63
C LEU A 20 11.73 -17.09 31.66
N VAL A 21 12.77 -16.26 31.51
CA VAL A 21 14.18 -16.69 31.61
C VAL A 21 14.55 -17.13 33.04
N ALA A 22 13.79 -16.72 34.06
CA ALA A 22 13.94 -17.26 35.41
C ALA A 22 13.46 -18.74 35.52
N ALA A 23 12.64 -19.22 34.57
CA ALA A 23 12.05 -20.56 34.60
C ALA A 23 12.69 -21.56 33.59
N THR A 24 13.34 -21.08 32.51
CA THR A 24 13.69 -21.94 31.36
C THR A 24 15.15 -22.42 31.29
N ARG A 25 15.87 -22.46 32.42
CA ARG A 25 17.16 -23.19 32.51
C ARG A 25 17.14 -24.22 33.63
N ALA A 26 16.31 -25.25 33.44
CA ALA A 26 16.28 -26.41 34.33
C ALA A 26 17.22 -27.51 33.83
N ALA A 27 18.50 -27.41 34.22
CA ALA A 27 19.21 -28.59 34.67
C ALA A 27 19.37 -28.40 36.19
N GLU A 28 18.55 -29.13 36.95
CA GLU A 28 18.58 -29.23 38.43
C GLU A 28 18.46 -27.94 39.26
N TRP A 29 17.74 -26.92 38.79
CA TRP A 29 17.33 -25.81 39.67
C TRP A 29 16.08 -26.17 40.48
N LYS A 30 16.28 -26.75 41.67
CA LYS A 30 15.28 -26.72 42.75
C LYS A 30 15.20 -25.30 43.30
N LEU A 31 14.45 -24.43 42.62
CA LEU A 31 14.10 -23.10 43.16
C LEU A 31 13.43 -23.31 44.54
N PRO A 32 13.94 -22.71 45.64
CA PRO A 32 13.25 -22.73 46.93
C PRO A 32 11.85 -22.12 46.79
N PRO A 33 10.89 -22.43 47.69
CA PRO A 33 9.59 -21.75 47.70
C PRO A 33 9.83 -20.27 47.97
N LEU A 34 9.80 -19.48 46.91
CA LEU A 34 9.94 -18.03 46.95
C LEU A 34 8.54 -17.47 46.76
N ASP A 35 7.88 -17.17 47.87
CA ASP A 35 6.69 -16.35 47.88
C ASP A 35 7.13 -14.91 48.06
N GLY A 36 6.61 -14.01 47.23
CA GLY A 36 7.00 -12.62 47.32
C GLY A 36 6.61 -11.81 46.09
N GLU A 37 6.92 -10.52 46.19
CA GLU A 37 6.71 -9.55 45.15
C GLU A 37 8.05 -8.94 44.75
N LEU A 38 8.30 -8.92 43.46
CA LEU A 38 9.44 -8.25 42.84
C LEU A 38 8.88 -7.13 41.97
N ALA A 39 9.46 -5.95 42.07
CA ALA A 39 9.07 -4.82 41.23
C ALA A 39 10.31 -4.03 40.80
N GLY A 40 10.17 -3.30 39.71
CA GLY A 40 11.21 -2.40 39.25
C GLY A 40 10.78 -1.60 38.04
N ASP A 41 11.66 -0.70 37.62
CA ASP A 41 11.46 0.10 36.42
C ASP A 41 12.36 -0.41 35.30
N LEU A 42 11.76 -0.67 34.14
CA LEU A 42 12.47 -0.85 32.89
C LEU A 42 12.88 0.54 32.40
N ALA A 43 14.01 1.04 32.89
CA ALA A 43 14.72 2.10 32.20
C ALA A 43 15.10 1.58 30.82
N ALA A 44 14.89 2.39 29.77
CA ALA A 44 15.00 2.08 28.34
C ALA A 44 16.39 1.56 27.92
N LEU A 45 16.78 0.38 28.40
CA LEU A 45 18.18 -0.05 28.46
C LEU A 45 18.79 -0.30 27.08
N LYS A 46 18.01 -0.31 25.99
CA LYS A 46 18.50 -0.42 24.60
C LYS A 46 17.65 0.26 23.51
N LEU A 47 16.59 1.00 23.87
CA LEU A 47 15.67 1.61 22.89
C LEU A 47 15.52 3.12 23.18
N PRO A 48 16.32 3.98 22.53
CA PRO A 48 16.17 5.43 22.68
C PRO A 48 14.73 5.87 22.40
N GLY A 49 14.15 6.65 23.31
CA GLY A 49 12.78 7.17 23.18
C GLY A 49 11.67 6.23 23.64
N ALA A 50 11.98 5.02 24.11
CA ALA A 50 10.97 4.13 24.68
C ALA A 50 10.32 4.73 25.95
N PRO A 51 8.99 4.55 26.15
CA PRO A 51 8.32 5.01 27.37
C PRO A 51 8.89 4.28 28.59
N ALA A 52 8.90 4.95 29.74
CA ALA A 52 9.25 4.31 31.00
C ALA A 52 8.16 3.28 31.37
N LEU A 53 8.59 2.07 31.71
CA LEU A 53 7.69 1.00 32.11
C LEU A 53 8.02 0.53 33.52
N HIS A 54 7.01 0.45 34.37
CA HIS A 54 7.08 -0.22 35.65
C HIS A 54 6.65 -1.68 35.48
N TRP A 55 7.33 -2.60 36.12
CA TRP A 55 6.94 -4.01 36.13
C TRP A 55 6.83 -4.55 37.55
N THR A 56 5.94 -5.52 37.72
CA THR A 56 5.75 -6.26 38.98
C THR A 56 5.62 -7.74 38.65
N LEU A 57 6.17 -8.59 39.51
CA LEU A 57 6.09 -10.04 39.46
C LEU A 57 5.72 -10.54 40.86
N THR A 58 4.54 -11.12 40.99
CA THR A 58 4.07 -11.75 42.22
C THR A 58 4.19 -13.27 42.08
N LEU A 59 4.92 -13.90 43.01
CA LEU A 59 5.10 -15.35 43.07
C LEU A 59 4.36 -15.91 44.28
N ARG A 60 3.58 -16.96 44.06
CA ARG A 60 2.86 -17.68 45.11
C ARG A 60 2.97 -19.19 44.92
N SER A 61 3.38 -19.88 45.97
CA SER A 61 3.48 -21.34 46.03
C SER A 61 2.23 -21.89 46.72
N HIS A 62 1.58 -22.87 46.10
CA HIS A 62 0.43 -23.54 46.70
C HIS A 62 0.93 -24.78 47.46
N ALA A 63 0.84 -24.72 48.80
CA ALA A 63 1.48 -25.69 49.70
C ALA A 63 0.97 -27.14 49.53
N GLU A 64 -0.25 -27.33 49.02
CA GLU A 64 -0.90 -28.65 48.96
C GLU A 64 -0.47 -29.50 47.75
N ASN A 65 -0.14 -28.90 46.61
CA ASN A 65 0.19 -29.61 45.37
C ASN A 65 1.57 -29.23 44.80
N GLY A 66 2.28 -28.29 45.44
CA GLY A 66 3.57 -27.78 44.96
C GLY A 66 3.47 -26.94 43.68
N GLU A 67 2.26 -26.60 43.24
CA GLU A 67 2.03 -25.71 42.10
C GLU A 67 2.47 -24.29 42.45
N ARG A 68 3.00 -23.59 41.45
CA ARG A 68 3.46 -22.21 41.58
C ARG A 68 2.70 -21.34 40.62
N LYS A 69 2.13 -20.26 41.13
CA LYS A 69 1.48 -19.20 40.37
C LYS A 69 2.42 -17.99 40.31
N ALA A 70 2.66 -17.50 39.11
CA ALA A 70 3.34 -16.24 38.86
C ALA A 70 2.39 -15.29 38.12
N GLU A 71 2.21 -14.09 38.66
CA GLU A 71 1.48 -13.00 38.01
C GLU A 71 2.46 -11.91 37.64
N PHE A 72 2.49 -11.54 36.36
CA PHE A 72 3.39 -10.54 35.82
C PHE A 72 2.58 -9.36 35.27
N SER A 73 2.95 -8.15 35.67
CA SER A 73 2.35 -6.92 35.18
C SER A 73 3.41 -5.95 34.67
N VAL A 74 3.11 -5.28 33.57
CA VAL A 74 3.88 -4.13 33.07
C VAL A 74 2.91 -2.99 32.80
N ASP A 75 3.22 -1.80 33.30
CA ASP A 75 2.46 -0.58 33.10
C ASP A 75 3.38 0.57 32.73
N GLY A 76 2.93 1.42 31.83
CA GLY A 76 3.60 2.66 31.52
C GLY A 76 2.83 3.44 30.48
N GLU A 77 3.41 4.55 30.04
CA GLU A 77 2.78 5.37 29.01
C GLU A 77 2.60 4.55 27.73
N GLY A 78 1.34 4.38 27.30
CA GLY A 78 1.00 3.60 26.11
C GLY A 78 1.21 2.10 26.24
N THR A 79 1.33 1.54 27.44
CA THR A 79 1.54 0.10 27.65
C THR A 79 0.80 -0.42 28.86
N ARG A 80 0.06 -1.51 28.68
CA ARG A 80 -0.47 -2.31 29.77
C ARG A 80 -0.39 -3.78 29.41
N LEU A 81 0.28 -4.57 30.25
CA LEU A 81 0.45 -6.00 30.06
C LEU A 81 0.19 -6.70 31.40
N ARG A 82 -0.57 -7.78 31.36
CA ARG A 82 -0.84 -8.69 32.47
C ARG A 82 -0.78 -10.12 31.94
N ALA A 83 0.03 -10.94 32.58
CA ALA A 83 0.20 -12.35 32.25
C ALA A 83 0.17 -13.19 33.53
N GLU A 84 -0.36 -14.39 33.39
CA GLU A 84 -0.39 -15.39 34.45
C GLU A 84 0.35 -16.64 33.95
N VAL A 85 1.18 -17.21 34.82
CA VAL A 85 1.87 -18.47 34.60
C VAL A 85 1.59 -19.38 35.79
N ARG A 86 1.25 -20.64 35.51
CA ARG A 86 1.13 -21.71 36.49
C ARG A 86 2.05 -22.83 36.12
N VAL A 87 2.91 -23.26 37.03
CA VAL A 87 3.86 -24.37 36.81
C VAL A 87 3.82 -25.36 37.96
N ASP A 88 3.98 -26.63 37.62
CA ASP A 88 4.15 -27.71 38.57
C ASP A 88 5.63 -27.79 39.07
N PRO A 89 5.94 -28.70 40.03
CA PRO A 89 7.30 -28.89 40.50
C PRO A 89 8.30 -29.37 39.44
N ALA A 90 7.84 -29.97 38.33
CA ALA A 90 8.68 -30.37 37.21
C ALA A 90 9.01 -29.19 36.27
N GLY A 91 8.33 -28.05 36.44
CA GLY A 91 8.48 -26.86 35.61
C GLY A 91 7.57 -26.85 34.37
N ASP A 92 6.67 -27.84 34.28
CA ASP A 92 5.65 -27.89 33.23
C ASP A 92 4.42 -27.12 33.69
N GLY A 93 3.67 -26.54 32.75
CA GLY A 93 2.62 -25.62 33.14
C GLY A 93 1.84 -24.97 32.01
N THR A 94 1.14 -23.90 32.37
CA THR A 94 0.32 -23.08 31.47
C THR A 94 0.66 -21.61 31.63
N TRP A 95 0.51 -20.86 30.55
CA TRP A 95 0.60 -19.40 30.56
C TRP A 95 -0.60 -18.79 29.85
N ARG A 96 -0.98 -17.59 30.26
CA ARG A 96 -2.08 -16.83 29.66
C ARG A 96 -1.81 -15.33 29.74
N LEU A 97 -2.11 -14.61 28.66
CA LEU A 97 -2.24 -13.15 28.66
C LEU A 97 -3.65 -12.79 29.10
N THR A 98 -3.75 -12.11 30.24
CA THR A 98 -5.05 -11.64 30.76
C THR A 98 -5.37 -10.24 30.26
N GLU A 99 -4.34 -9.43 29.98
CA GLU A 99 -4.48 -8.10 29.36
C GLU A 99 -3.18 -7.79 28.61
N ALA A 100 -3.26 -7.26 27.39
CA ALA A 100 -2.10 -6.75 26.68
C ALA A 100 -2.55 -5.70 25.67
N GLN A 101 -2.24 -4.44 25.95
CA GLN A 101 -2.62 -3.29 25.15
C GLN A 101 -1.42 -2.33 24.98
N PHE A 102 -1.24 -1.86 23.75
CA PHE A 102 -0.17 -0.96 23.37
C PHE A 102 -0.73 0.21 22.55
N ASP A 103 -0.31 1.43 22.89
CA ASP A 103 -0.59 2.63 22.10
C ASP A 103 0.40 2.70 20.93
N VAL A 104 -0.14 2.72 19.71
CA VAL A 104 0.68 2.69 18.49
C VAL A 104 1.46 3.98 18.32
N ALA A 105 0.92 5.15 18.68
CA ALA A 105 1.63 6.41 18.54
C ALA A 105 2.90 6.45 19.40
N ARG A 106 2.83 5.90 20.62
CA ARG A 106 3.99 5.80 21.51
C ARG A 106 5.02 4.82 21.02
N TRP A 107 4.60 3.61 20.65
CA TRP A 107 5.53 2.55 20.28
C TRP A 107 6.08 2.68 18.87
N PHE A 108 5.29 3.20 17.92
CA PHE A 108 5.72 3.34 16.54
C PHE A 108 6.88 4.31 16.38
N ALA A 109 6.88 5.45 17.10
CA ALA A 109 8.00 6.40 17.05
C ALA A 109 9.34 5.75 17.44
N VAL A 110 9.29 4.79 18.37
CA VAL A 110 10.46 4.05 18.88
C VAL A 110 10.88 2.95 17.90
N LEU A 111 9.91 2.28 17.27
CA LEU A 111 10.14 1.13 16.41
C LEU A 111 10.39 1.50 14.94
N ALA A 112 9.83 2.60 14.45
CA ALA A 112 9.93 3.05 13.06
C ALA A 112 11.36 3.06 12.52
N PRO A 113 12.38 3.55 13.25
CA PRO A 113 13.78 3.50 12.78
C PRO A 113 14.31 2.08 12.50
N SER A 114 13.74 1.07 13.17
CA SER A 114 14.14 -0.34 12.98
C SER A 114 13.55 -0.96 11.71
N PHE A 115 12.49 -0.37 11.16
CA PHE A 115 11.84 -0.83 9.93
C PHE A 115 12.41 -0.17 8.67
N GLY A 116 13.42 0.69 8.81
CA GLY A 116 14.11 1.38 7.72
C GLY A 116 13.70 2.84 7.60
N GLN A 117 14.44 3.59 6.75
CA GLN A 117 14.23 5.03 6.59
C GLN A 117 12.86 5.38 6.01
N GLY A 118 12.19 4.44 5.33
CA GLY A 118 10.92 4.70 4.67
C GLY A 118 9.73 4.93 5.61
N LEU A 119 9.88 4.59 6.89
CA LEU A 119 8.89 4.91 7.92
C LEU A 119 9.39 6.03 8.85
N ALA A 120 10.57 6.59 8.60
CA ALA A 120 11.07 7.72 9.37
C ALA A 120 10.23 8.96 9.04
N GLY A 121 9.63 9.58 10.06
CA GLY A 121 8.74 10.73 9.90
C GLY A 121 7.27 10.37 9.63
N VAL A 122 6.95 9.09 9.46
CA VAL A 122 5.56 8.61 9.44
C VAL A 122 5.02 8.65 10.87
N ALA A 123 3.85 9.26 11.04
CA ALA A 123 3.07 9.16 12.27
C ALA A 123 2.14 7.94 12.17
N ALA A 124 2.03 7.20 13.27
CA ALA A 124 1.09 6.10 13.39
C ALA A 124 0.22 6.28 14.63
N GLU A 125 -1.04 5.87 14.56
CA GLU A 125 -2.00 5.94 15.67
C GLU A 125 -2.80 4.63 15.79
N GLY A 126 -3.62 4.54 16.84
CA GLY A 126 -4.46 3.39 17.13
C GLY A 126 -3.97 2.58 18.33
N SER A 127 -4.60 1.43 18.55
CA SER A 127 -4.27 0.54 19.66
C SER A 127 -4.03 -0.89 19.18
N VAL A 128 -2.98 -1.52 19.72
CA VAL A 128 -2.71 -2.94 19.51
C VAL A 128 -3.13 -3.70 20.76
N VAL A 129 -3.94 -4.74 20.58
CA VAL A 129 -4.34 -5.68 21.61
C VAL A 129 -3.74 -7.05 21.30
N LEU A 130 -3.17 -7.69 22.31
CA LEU A 130 -2.72 -9.07 22.24
C LEU A 130 -3.56 -9.93 23.19
N SER A 131 -3.85 -11.14 22.77
CA SER A 131 -4.37 -12.19 23.65
C SER A 131 -3.67 -13.49 23.34
N GLY A 132 -3.58 -14.41 24.28
CA GLY A 132 -2.88 -15.65 24.02
C GLY A 132 -2.80 -16.54 25.25
N GLU A 133 -2.61 -17.82 24.98
CA GLU A 133 -2.44 -18.83 26.00
C GLU A 133 -1.65 -20.01 25.45
N GLY A 134 -1.12 -20.81 26.37
CA GLY A 134 -0.37 -21.99 25.99
C GLY A 134 0.19 -22.75 27.17
N THR A 135 1.18 -23.57 26.86
CA THR A 135 1.82 -24.48 27.80
C THR A 135 3.32 -24.23 27.88
N ILE A 136 3.88 -24.60 29.02
CA ILE A 136 5.31 -24.69 29.25
C ILE A 136 5.61 -26.17 29.40
N ARG A 137 6.52 -26.72 28.59
CA ARG A 137 6.94 -28.13 28.68
C ARG A 137 8.44 -28.24 28.52
N ALA A 138 9.11 -28.83 29.50
CA ALA A 138 10.57 -28.95 29.53
C ALA A 138 11.31 -27.61 29.27
N GLY A 139 10.74 -26.51 29.78
CA GLY A 139 11.26 -25.15 29.57
C GLY A 139 10.97 -24.54 28.18
N GLU A 140 10.25 -25.24 27.31
CA GLU A 140 9.76 -24.71 26.03
C GLU A 140 8.39 -24.06 26.21
N ILE A 141 8.26 -22.81 25.76
CA ILE A 141 6.98 -22.12 25.69
C ILE A 141 6.31 -22.49 24.37
N GLN A 142 5.14 -23.12 24.48
CA GLN A 142 4.27 -23.41 23.35
C GLN A 142 2.94 -22.69 23.54
N GLY A 143 2.26 -22.36 22.45
CA GLY A 143 0.95 -21.72 22.50
C GLY A 143 0.75 -20.77 21.35
N ARG A 144 -0.38 -20.07 21.39
CA ARG A 144 -0.81 -19.16 20.33
C ARG A 144 -1.12 -17.80 20.92
N ALA A 145 -0.85 -16.76 20.13
CA ALA A 145 -1.30 -15.42 20.45
C ALA A 145 -2.05 -14.82 19.26
N HIS A 146 -3.14 -14.14 19.55
CA HIS A 146 -3.89 -13.33 18.60
C HIS A 146 -3.42 -11.88 18.72
N VAL A 147 -3.16 -11.24 17.60
CA VAL A 147 -2.85 -9.80 17.52
C VAL A 147 -3.95 -9.07 16.78
N GLU A 148 -4.34 -7.94 17.33
CA GLU A 148 -5.30 -7.04 16.72
C GLU A 148 -4.81 -5.59 16.80
N TRP A 149 -4.73 -4.89 15.67
CA TRP A 149 -4.59 -3.43 15.63
C TRP A 149 -5.95 -2.83 15.27
N ARG A 150 -6.41 -1.87 16.06
CA ARG A 150 -7.68 -1.17 15.87
C ARG A 150 -7.48 0.32 15.68
N ASP A 151 -8.39 0.91 14.91
CA ASP A 151 -8.48 2.35 14.66
C ASP A 151 -7.14 2.96 14.21
N GLY A 152 -6.41 2.19 13.40
CA GLY A 152 -5.09 2.56 12.98
C GLY A 152 -5.11 3.68 11.95
N VAL A 153 -4.14 4.57 12.06
CA VAL A 153 -3.89 5.64 11.11
C VAL A 153 -2.40 5.67 10.83
N LEU A 154 -2.03 5.80 9.56
CA LEU A 154 -0.65 6.07 9.13
C LEU A 154 -0.66 7.34 8.32
N ARG A 155 0.22 8.29 8.63
CA ARG A 155 0.30 9.59 7.94
C ARG A 155 1.73 10.00 7.73
N ASP A 156 2.01 10.45 6.52
CA ASP A 156 3.26 11.12 6.19
C ASP A 156 2.94 12.50 5.62
N ALA A 157 3.02 13.51 6.48
CA ALA A 157 2.74 14.89 6.10
C ALA A 157 3.78 15.44 5.12
N SER A 158 5.02 14.94 5.19
CA SER A 158 6.07 15.32 4.24
C SER A 158 5.71 14.82 2.85
N ASN A 159 5.22 13.58 2.75
CA ASN A 159 4.93 12.87 1.51
C ASN A 159 3.46 12.91 1.08
N ALA A 160 2.65 13.74 1.76
CA ALA A 160 1.25 13.99 1.45
C ALA A 160 0.42 12.70 1.21
N TRP A 161 0.67 11.65 2.01
CA TRP A 161 -0.12 10.43 1.99
C TRP A 161 -0.63 10.05 3.37
N ALA A 162 -1.78 9.38 3.39
CA ALA A 162 -2.43 8.89 4.60
C ALA A 162 -3.15 7.57 4.34
N VAL A 163 -3.20 6.71 5.35
CA VAL A 163 -4.02 5.51 5.40
C VAL A 163 -4.81 5.52 6.71
N GLU A 164 -6.12 5.40 6.63
CA GLU A 164 -7.04 5.56 7.76
C GLU A 164 -7.95 4.36 7.94
N GLY A 165 -8.40 4.16 9.18
CA GLY A 165 -9.28 3.05 9.55
C GLY A 165 -8.59 1.71 9.36
N ILE A 166 -7.29 1.66 9.66
CA ILE A 166 -6.51 0.43 9.61
C ILE A 166 -6.99 -0.50 10.71
N ALA A 167 -7.33 -1.72 10.32
CA ALA A 167 -7.50 -2.81 11.25
C ALA A 167 -6.62 -3.98 10.80
N LEU A 168 -5.79 -4.51 11.69
CA LEU A 168 -4.96 -5.69 11.42
C LEU A 168 -5.41 -6.79 12.37
N ARG A 169 -5.54 -8.01 11.88
CA ARG A 169 -5.76 -9.20 12.71
C ARG A 169 -4.91 -10.36 12.21
N GLY A 170 -4.43 -11.20 13.12
CA GLY A 170 -3.73 -12.42 12.76
C GLY A 170 -3.30 -13.22 13.98
N ASP A 171 -2.87 -14.45 13.73
CA ASP A 171 -2.46 -15.38 14.76
C ASP A 171 -0.96 -15.65 14.69
N LEU A 172 -0.35 -15.80 15.86
CA LEU A 172 1.04 -16.14 16.08
C LEU A 172 1.09 -17.58 16.61
N GLY A 173 1.54 -18.51 15.76
CA GLY A 173 1.60 -19.94 16.10
C GLY A 173 2.88 -20.36 16.84
N ARG A 174 3.93 -19.53 16.76
CA ARG A 174 5.16 -19.72 17.53
C ARG A 174 5.59 -18.40 18.13
N LEU A 175 5.74 -18.38 19.46
CA LEU A 175 6.17 -17.19 20.20
C LEU A 175 7.65 -17.25 20.58
N TRP A 176 8.21 -18.46 20.66
CA TRP A 176 9.59 -18.71 21.09
C TRP A 176 10.22 -19.88 20.30
N PRO A 177 11.53 -19.86 20.01
CA PRO A 177 12.52 -18.76 20.17
C PRO A 177 12.43 -17.69 19.09
N ALA A 178 11.57 -17.90 18.09
CA ALA A 178 11.30 -16.98 17.00
C ALA A 178 9.79 -16.85 16.80
N LEU A 179 9.32 -15.60 16.69
CA LEU A 179 7.96 -15.29 16.33
C LEU A 179 7.66 -15.79 14.92
N ALA A 180 6.59 -16.56 14.75
CA ALA A 180 6.09 -16.99 13.45
C ALA A 180 4.57 -16.86 13.39
N GLY A 181 4.07 -16.36 12.27
CA GLY A 181 2.65 -16.27 11.99
C GLY A 181 2.02 -17.64 11.73
N GLU A 182 0.77 -17.81 12.12
CA GLU A 182 -0.08 -18.96 11.77
C GLU A 182 -1.22 -18.46 10.85
N GLY A 183 -1.21 -18.91 9.60
CA GLY A 183 -2.21 -18.50 8.62
C GLY A 183 -2.03 -17.07 8.07
N PRO A 184 -3.03 -16.58 7.31
CA PRO A 184 -2.97 -15.24 6.77
C PRO A 184 -3.34 -14.20 7.84
N PHE A 185 -2.51 -13.19 7.95
CA PHE A 185 -2.87 -11.91 8.55
C PHE A 185 -3.79 -11.17 7.58
N VAL A 186 -4.79 -10.50 8.13
CA VAL A 186 -5.72 -9.67 7.37
C VAL A 186 -5.58 -8.24 7.87
N LEU A 187 -5.13 -7.36 6.98
CA LEU A 187 -5.14 -5.92 7.17
C LEU A 187 -6.25 -5.33 6.31
N THR A 188 -7.14 -4.55 6.92
CA THR A 188 -8.11 -3.73 6.21
C THR A 188 -7.82 -2.26 6.41
N PHE A 189 -8.20 -1.42 5.47
CA PHE A 189 -8.21 0.03 5.64
C PHE A 189 -9.48 0.62 5.05
N ARG A 190 -9.98 1.72 5.62
CA ARG A 190 -11.16 2.42 5.10
C ARG A 190 -10.78 3.30 3.92
N GLU A 191 -9.69 4.04 4.04
CA GLU A 191 -9.24 4.98 3.03
C GLU A 191 -7.72 5.02 2.98
N ALA A 192 -7.16 5.06 1.77
CA ALA A 192 -5.77 5.40 1.53
C ALA A 192 -5.74 6.53 0.49
N SER A 193 -5.03 7.61 0.78
CA SER A 193 -4.92 8.76 -0.10
C SER A 193 -3.46 9.11 -0.35
N ALA A 194 -3.15 9.43 -1.60
CA ALA A 194 -1.85 9.93 -2.04
C ALA A 194 -2.04 10.73 -3.33
N ALA A 195 -1.49 11.95 -3.41
CA ALA A 195 -1.48 12.78 -4.61
C ALA A 195 -2.85 12.92 -5.32
N GLY A 196 -3.92 13.10 -4.55
CA GLY A 196 -5.29 13.25 -5.08
C GLY A 196 -5.96 11.94 -5.52
N VAL A 197 -5.23 10.83 -5.48
CA VAL A 197 -5.78 9.48 -5.67
C VAL A 197 -6.27 8.95 -4.33
N ILE A 198 -7.49 8.43 -4.31
CA ILE A 198 -8.12 7.87 -3.11
C ILE A 198 -8.56 6.43 -3.39
N ALA A 199 -7.98 5.50 -2.65
CA ALA A 199 -8.42 4.11 -2.56
C ALA A 199 -9.29 3.90 -1.30
N ARG A 200 -10.29 3.03 -1.40
CA ARG A 200 -11.24 2.74 -0.31
C ARG A 200 -11.42 1.25 -0.09
N ASP A 201 -11.92 0.89 1.08
CA ASP A 201 -12.35 -0.48 1.41
C ASP A 201 -11.27 -1.54 1.09
N GLY A 202 -10.04 -1.23 1.52
CA GLY A 202 -8.88 -2.04 1.23
C GLY A 202 -8.84 -3.29 2.09
N VAL A 203 -8.44 -4.41 1.48
CA VAL A 203 -8.19 -5.68 2.14
C VAL A 203 -6.87 -6.24 1.64
N ILE A 204 -5.96 -6.56 2.57
CA ILE A 204 -4.64 -7.12 2.33
C ILE A 204 -4.52 -8.40 3.17
N GLU A 205 -4.35 -9.52 2.50
CA GLU A 205 -4.08 -10.82 3.12
C GLU A 205 -2.61 -11.19 2.88
N PHE A 206 -1.88 -11.50 3.95
CA PHE A 206 -0.47 -11.84 3.86
C PHE A 206 -0.05 -12.89 4.89
N THR A 207 1.01 -13.62 4.60
CA THR A 207 1.70 -14.46 5.57
C THR A 207 3.06 -13.83 5.86
N THR A 208 3.61 -14.06 7.05
CA THR A 208 4.89 -13.48 7.43
C THR A 208 5.71 -14.45 8.24
N ASP A 209 6.98 -14.58 7.85
CA ASP A 209 8.04 -14.96 8.76
C ASP A 209 8.70 -13.64 9.17
N PHE A 210 8.37 -13.18 10.38
CA PHE A 210 8.75 -11.88 10.93
C PHE A 210 10.27 -11.59 10.88
N ASN A 211 11.10 -12.61 10.61
CA ASN A 211 12.54 -12.44 10.48
C ASN A 211 13.05 -12.35 9.03
N THR A 212 12.32 -12.93 8.07
CA THR A 212 12.83 -13.17 6.71
C THR A 212 12.01 -12.48 5.63
N ALA A 213 10.68 -12.62 5.66
CA ALA A 213 9.85 -12.23 4.53
C ALA A 213 8.38 -12.02 4.90
N VAL A 214 7.73 -11.16 4.12
CA VAL A 214 6.26 -11.06 4.03
C VAL A 214 5.83 -11.55 2.66
N ARG A 215 4.89 -12.48 2.62
CA ARG A 215 4.27 -12.94 1.38
C ARG A 215 2.85 -12.42 1.29
N LEU A 216 2.62 -11.53 0.33
CA LEU A 216 1.30 -11.08 -0.05
C LEU A 216 0.55 -12.23 -0.72
N LEU A 217 -0.64 -12.54 -0.21
CA LEU A 217 -1.54 -13.53 -0.81
C LEU A 217 -2.61 -12.86 -1.67
N ARG A 218 -3.11 -11.72 -1.21
CA ARG A 218 -4.13 -10.93 -1.90
C ARG A 218 -4.05 -9.49 -1.42
N ALA A 219 -4.18 -8.54 -2.33
CA ALA A 219 -4.55 -7.17 -1.96
C ALA A 219 -5.58 -6.64 -2.94
N THR A 220 -6.64 -6.02 -2.42
CA THR A 220 -7.72 -5.46 -3.21
C THR A 220 -8.26 -4.20 -2.56
N CYS A 221 -8.70 -3.24 -3.35
CA CYS A 221 -9.38 -2.04 -2.89
C CYS A 221 -10.28 -1.46 -3.98
N ALA A 222 -11.21 -0.61 -3.58
CA ALA A 222 -11.95 0.25 -4.50
C ALA A 222 -11.08 1.45 -4.91
N LEU A 223 -11.08 1.80 -6.19
CA LEU A 223 -10.35 2.94 -6.74
C LEU A 223 -11.14 3.51 -7.90
N MET A 224 -11.39 4.82 -7.91
CA MET A 224 -12.07 5.51 -9.02
C MET A 224 -13.38 4.82 -9.48
N GLU A 225 -14.24 4.48 -8.51
CA GLU A 225 -15.50 3.74 -8.73
C GLU A 225 -15.34 2.32 -9.35
N GLY A 226 -14.11 1.85 -9.50
CA GLY A 226 -13.75 0.50 -9.92
C GLY A 226 -12.99 -0.24 -8.83
N ARG A 227 -12.28 -1.28 -9.22
CA ARG A 227 -11.54 -2.17 -8.32
C ARG A 227 -10.10 -2.33 -8.78
N VAL A 228 -9.21 -2.42 -7.80
CA VAL A 228 -7.80 -2.78 -7.98
C VAL A 228 -7.55 -4.11 -7.29
N ASP A 229 -6.77 -4.96 -7.95
CA ASP A 229 -6.21 -6.18 -7.38
C ASP A 229 -4.70 -6.18 -7.62
N ILE A 230 -3.92 -6.53 -6.60
CA ILE A 230 -2.46 -6.66 -6.72
C ILE A 230 -2.12 -8.15 -6.71
N SER A 231 -1.33 -8.57 -7.68
CA SER A 231 -0.87 -9.95 -7.80
C SER A 231 -0.03 -10.37 -6.59
N PRO A 232 -0.13 -11.64 -6.14
CA PRO A 232 0.66 -12.15 -5.02
C PRO A 232 2.17 -11.99 -5.27
N PHE A 233 2.92 -11.58 -4.25
CA PHE A 233 4.38 -11.48 -4.30
C PHE A 233 5.00 -11.75 -2.93
N THR A 234 6.32 -11.89 -2.89
CA THR A 234 7.08 -12.03 -1.63
C THR A 234 8.08 -10.88 -1.50
N LEU A 235 8.02 -10.16 -0.37
CA LEU A 235 8.97 -9.15 0.03
C LEU A 235 9.98 -9.78 1.01
N LEU A 236 11.24 -9.88 0.60
CA LEU A 236 12.33 -10.32 1.48
C LEU A 236 12.89 -9.13 2.26
N PHE A 237 12.99 -9.23 3.59
CA PHE A 237 13.52 -8.13 4.40
C PHE A 237 15.01 -7.87 4.17
N ALA A 238 15.77 -8.91 3.79
CA ALA A 238 17.20 -8.78 3.48
C ALA A 238 17.45 -8.04 2.16
N LYS A 239 16.48 -8.08 1.24
CA LYS A 239 16.52 -7.39 -0.06
C LYS A 239 15.12 -6.88 -0.37
N PRO A 240 14.72 -5.72 0.19
CA PRO A 240 13.37 -5.19 0.07
C PRO A 240 13.12 -4.71 -1.36
N GLU A 241 12.68 -5.64 -2.19
CA GLU A 241 12.35 -5.46 -3.60
C GLU A 241 11.09 -6.27 -3.90
N VAL A 242 10.18 -5.67 -4.68
CA VAL A 242 8.92 -6.26 -5.10
C VAL A 242 8.77 -6.04 -6.60
N GLN A 243 8.30 -7.06 -7.29
CA GLN A 243 7.79 -6.95 -8.64
C GLN A 243 6.43 -7.63 -8.68
N GLY A 244 5.45 -6.97 -9.28
CA GLY A 244 4.09 -7.47 -9.35
C GLY A 244 3.30 -6.84 -10.48
N GLU A 245 2.05 -7.25 -10.59
CA GLU A 245 1.10 -6.75 -11.57
C GLU A 245 -0.13 -6.24 -10.83
N VAL A 246 -0.52 -5.01 -11.14
CA VAL A 246 -1.74 -4.38 -10.66
C VAL A 246 -2.80 -4.54 -11.74
N LEU A 247 -3.90 -5.19 -11.39
CA LEU A 247 -5.06 -5.39 -12.23
C LEU A 247 -6.10 -4.32 -11.89
N PHE A 248 -6.61 -3.67 -12.92
CA PHE A 248 -7.64 -2.66 -12.83
C PHE A 248 -8.92 -3.20 -13.45
N ALA A 249 -10.02 -3.12 -12.72
CA ALA A 249 -11.34 -3.56 -13.18
C ALA A 249 -12.33 -2.41 -13.07
N GLY A 250 -12.78 -1.94 -14.24
CA GLY A 250 -13.89 -1.00 -14.37
C GLY A 250 -13.66 0.38 -13.76
N LEU A 251 -12.45 0.93 -13.85
CA LEU A 251 -12.17 2.30 -13.38
C LEU A 251 -12.95 3.32 -14.20
N GLU A 252 -13.58 4.29 -13.55
CA GLU A 252 -14.33 5.34 -14.24
C GLU A 252 -13.39 6.29 -15.00
N LEU A 253 -13.59 6.40 -16.31
CA LEU A 253 -12.76 7.23 -17.20
C LEU A 253 -12.81 8.71 -16.81
N GLY A 254 -13.95 9.20 -16.33
CA GLY A 254 -14.10 10.57 -15.85
C GLY A 254 -13.18 10.89 -14.66
N ARG A 255 -12.96 9.93 -13.75
CA ARG A 255 -12.05 10.09 -12.61
C ARG A 255 -10.60 10.08 -13.06
N ILE A 256 -10.25 9.19 -13.99
CA ILE A 256 -8.91 9.15 -14.58
C ILE A 256 -8.61 10.49 -15.28
N ALA A 257 -9.56 11.04 -16.03
CA ALA A 257 -9.40 12.29 -16.75
C ALA A 257 -9.05 13.49 -15.84
N THR A 258 -9.50 13.50 -14.57
CA THR A 258 -9.13 14.56 -13.62
C THR A 258 -7.65 14.55 -13.20
N LEU A 259 -6.95 13.45 -13.45
CA LEU A 259 -5.51 13.33 -13.18
C LEU A 259 -4.65 13.68 -14.40
N LEU A 260 -5.27 13.84 -15.57
CA LEU A 260 -4.58 14.18 -16.81
C LEU A 260 -4.53 15.70 -16.99
N PRO A 261 -3.56 16.23 -17.77
CA PRO A 261 -3.60 17.60 -18.24
C PRO A 261 -4.96 17.91 -18.90
N PRO A 262 -5.43 19.18 -18.91
CA PRO A 262 -6.80 19.56 -19.27
C PRO A 262 -7.11 19.50 -20.77
N VAL A 263 -6.83 18.36 -21.40
CA VAL A 263 -7.13 18.07 -22.82
C VAL A 263 -8.60 17.63 -22.98
N LEU A 264 -9.20 17.08 -21.94
CA LEU A 264 -10.60 16.62 -21.92
C LEU A 264 -11.46 17.52 -21.04
N ALA A 265 -12.60 17.95 -21.58
CA ALA A 265 -13.63 18.69 -20.86
C ALA A 265 -14.65 17.77 -20.17
N ASP A 266 -14.84 16.55 -20.67
CA ASP A 266 -15.73 15.53 -20.11
C ASP A 266 -15.28 14.15 -20.61
N ALA A 267 -15.39 13.12 -19.76
CA ALA A 267 -15.09 11.74 -20.12
C ALA A 267 -16.00 10.78 -19.34
N ARG A 268 -16.53 9.76 -20.03
CA ARG A 268 -17.48 8.79 -19.49
C ARG A 268 -17.18 7.38 -20.00
N GLY A 269 -17.59 6.39 -19.23
CA GLY A 269 -17.34 4.97 -19.46
C GLY A 269 -16.29 4.44 -18.49
N ARG A 270 -15.95 3.17 -18.61
CA ARG A 270 -14.96 2.50 -17.74
C ARG A 270 -13.85 1.85 -18.53
N VAL A 271 -12.70 1.76 -17.87
CA VAL A 271 -11.52 1.08 -18.38
C VAL A 271 -11.05 -0.02 -17.44
N SER A 272 -10.47 -1.06 -18.01
CA SER A 272 -9.85 -2.17 -17.30
C SER A 272 -8.51 -2.50 -17.92
N GLY A 273 -7.67 -3.20 -17.19
CA GLY A 273 -6.39 -3.63 -17.72
C GLY A 273 -5.40 -3.92 -16.62
N ARG A 274 -4.12 -3.71 -16.93
CA ARG A 274 -3.02 -4.12 -16.07
C ARG A 274 -1.84 -3.18 -16.14
N LEU A 275 -1.07 -3.12 -15.06
CA LEU A 275 0.18 -2.38 -14.97
C LEU A 275 1.21 -3.22 -14.21
N ALA A 276 2.34 -3.48 -14.84
CA ALA A 276 3.50 -3.99 -14.13
C ALA A 276 4.02 -2.92 -13.18
N VAL A 277 4.33 -3.31 -11.95
CA VAL A 277 4.86 -2.42 -10.93
C VAL A 277 6.08 -3.07 -10.30
N ARG A 278 7.07 -2.25 -10.00
CA ARG A 278 8.25 -2.66 -9.25
C ARG A 278 8.50 -1.64 -8.15
N TRP A 279 8.97 -2.12 -7.02
CA TRP A 279 9.40 -1.29 -5.92
C TRP A 279 10.71 -1.82 -5.38
N SER A 280 11.65 -0.94 -5.03
CA SER A 280 12.79 -1.30 -4.19
C SER A 280 13.11 -0.18 -3.23
N ALA A 281 13.75 -0.50 -2.11
CA ALA A 281 14.18 0.53 -1.16
C ALA A 281 15.13 1.58 -1.77
N ALA A 282 15.88 1.22 -2.81
CA ALA A 282 16.84 2.13 -3.45
C ALA A 282 16.24 2.96 -4.59
N ALA A 283 15.31 2.39 -5.36
CA ALA A 283 14.73 3.04 -6.54
C ALA A 283 13.33 3.61 -6.31
N GLY A 284 12.71 3.34 -5.14
CA GLY A 284 11.32 3.67 -4.89
C GLY A 284 10.39 2.84 -5.77
N PHE A 285 9.19 3.38 -6.01
CA PHE A 285 8.19 2.75 -6.87
C PHE A 285 8.42 3.16 -8.33
N THR A 286 8.43 2.16 -9.22
CA THR A 286 8.52 2.34 -10.66
C THR A 286 7.38 1.61 -11.33
N ALA A 287 6.64 2.31 -12.17
CA ALA A 287 5.77 1.65 -13.14
C ALA A 287 6.63 0.90 -14.16
N GLY A 288 6.12 -0.22 -14.66
CA GLY A 288 6.61 -0.91 -15.84
C GLY A 288 5.55 -0.91 -16.94
N ASP A 289 5.62 -1.90 -17.84
CA ASP A 289 4.68 -2.00 -18.94
C ASP A 289 3.23 -2.16 -18.47
N GLY A 290 2.32 -1.43 -19.11
CA GLY A 290 0.91 -1.45 -18.77
C GLY A 290 0.02 -1.30 -19.99
N ARG A 291 -1.22 -1.81 -19.87
CA ARG A 291 -2.26 -1.66 -20.88
C ARG A 291 -3.61 -1.42 -20.21
N LEU A 292 -4.30 -0.35 -20.57
CA LEU A 292 -5.69 -0.10 -20.19
C LEU A 292 -6.57 -0.02 -21.44
N GLN A 293 -7.75 -0.63 -21.36
CA GLN A 293 -8.72 -0.70 -22.45
C GLN A 293 -10.13 -0.41 -21.95
N ILE A 294 -11.01 0.08 -22.82
CA ILE A 294 -12.44 0.23 -22.51
C ILE A 294 -13.04 -1.14 -22.21
N VAL A 295 -13.91 -1.20 -21.21
CA VAL A 295 -14.68 -2.42 -20.92
C VAL A 295 -15.54 -2.79 -22.15
N PRO A 296 -15.43 -4.01 -22.69
CA PRO A 296 -16.23 -4.42 -23.84
C PRO A 296 -17.73 -4.30 -23.59
N GLY A 297 -18.46 -3.74 -24.56
CA GLY A 297 -19.91 -3.56 -24.47
C GLY A 297 -20.37 -2.34 -23.66
N GLU A 298 -19.45 -1.58 -23.06
CA GLU A 298 -19.79 -0.34 -22.36
C GLU A 298 -19.70 0.87 -23.28
N ALA A 299 -20.74 1.71 -23.29
CA ALA A 299 -20.73 2.96 -24.03
C ALA A 299 -19.81 3.97 -23.35
N ALA A 300 -18.67 4.25 -23.97
CA ALA A 300 -17.72 5.24 -23.49
C ALA A 300 -17.71 6.47 -24.40
N SER A 301 -17.48 7.64 -23.84
CA SER A 301 -17.48 8.89 -24.61
C SER A 301 -16.55 9.93 -24.01
N VAL A 302 -16.03 10.82 -24.85
CA VAL A 302 -15.16 11.92 -24.45
C VAL A 302 -15.58 13.21 -25.12
N ARG A 303 -15.19 14.32 -24.52
CA ARG A 303 -15.32 15.65 -25.08
C ARG A 303 -14.01 16.38 -24.88
N LEU A 304 -13.46 16.92 -25.96
CA LEU A 304 -12.22 17.67 -25.91
C LEU A 304 -12.45 19.01 -25.21
N SER A 305 -11.41 19.50 -24.54
CA SER A 305 -11.31 20.91 -24.16
C SER A 305 -11.20 21.78 -25.42
N VAL A 306 -11.62 23.04 -25.30
CA VAL A 306 -11.59 24.00 -26.40
C VAL A 306 -10.16 24.19 -26.89
N THR A 307 -9.86 23.68 -28.09
CA THR A 307 -8.52 23.70 -28.70
C THR A 307 -8.62 24.11 -30.17
N PRO A 308 -8.94 25.38 -30.49
CA PRO A 308 -9.22 25.80 -31.85
C PRO A 308 -8.03 25.58 -32.78
N GLY A 309 -8.28 25.08 -33.99
CA GLY A 309 -7.25 24.80 -34.98
C GLY A 309 -6.55 23.44 -34.83
N PHE A 310 -6.84 22.66 -33.77
CA PHE A 310 -6.18 21.37 -33.54
C PHE A 310 -6.49 20.34 -34.64
N LEU A 311 -7.76 20.22 -35.04
CA LEU A 311 -8.18 19.32 -36.11
C LEU A 311 -8.33 20.05 -37.44
N THR A 312 -8.78 21.30 -37.40
CA THR A 312 -9.13 22.06 -38.61
C THR A 312 -7.92 22.62 -39.36
N SER A 313 -6.73 22.72 -38.75
CA SER A 313 -5.53 23.25 -39.41
C SER A 313 -5.04 22.42 -40.60
N HIS A 314 -5.35 21.12 -40.63
CA HIS A 314 -4.95 20.20 -41.69
C HIS A 314 -6.06 19.88 -42.69
N VAL A 315 -7.24 20.49 -42.54
CA VAL A 315 -8.40 20.22 -43.38
C VAL A 315 -8.90 21.54 -43.99
N PRO A 316 -8.94 21.67 -45.33
CA PRO A 316 -9.40 22.90 -45.94
C PRO A 316 -10.89 23.10 -45.71
N LYS A 317 -11.30 24.35 -45.40
CA LYS A 317 -12.70 24.72 -45.24
C LYS A 317 -13.55 24.51 -46.50
N ARG A 318 -12.93 24.54 -47.69
CA ARG A 318 -13.59 24.31 -48.98
C ARG A 318 -12.80 23.29 -49.79
N LEU A 319 -13.50 22.43 -50.52
CA LEU A 319 -12.89 21.40 -51.37
C LEU A 319 -12.43 22.05 -52.69
N ALA A 320 -11.15 21.91 -53.01
CA ALA A 320 -10.58 22.42 -54.25
C ALA A 320 -10.94 21.47 -55.41
N LEU A 321 -12.11 21.68 -56.03
CA LEU A 321 -12.54 20.92 -57.22
C LEU A 321 -11.94 21.43 -58.52
N LEU A 322 -11.49 22.70 -58.53
CA LEU A 322 -10.93 23.37 -59.70
C LEU A 322 -9.45 23.71 -59.46
N PRO A 323 -8.60 23.67 -60.50
CA PRO A 323 -7.20 24.04 -60.41
C PRO A 323 -6.98 25.45 -59.83
N ALA A 324 -5.95 25.59 -58.98
CA ALA A 324 -5.65 26.84 -58.30
C ALA A 324 -5.37 28.03 -59.25
N TRP A 325 -4.91 27.78 -60.48
CA TRP A 325 -4.65 28.81 -61.49
C TRP A 325 -5.92 29.54 -61.97
N LEU A 326 -7.11 28.95 -61.76
CA LEU A 326 -8.41 29.59 -62.05
C LEU A 326 -8.83 30.62 -60.98
N GLY A 327 -7.99 30.88 -59.97
CA GLY A 327 -8.11 32.02 -59.05
C GLY A 327 -9.48 32.17 -58.39
N LEU A 328 -10.13 33.32 -58.61
CA LEU A 328 -11.44 33.64 -58.01
C LEU A 328 -12.55 32.68 -58.45
N ILE A 329 -12.49 32.14 -59.66
CA ILE A 329 -13.47 31.16 -60.17
C ILE A 329 -13.32 29.86 -59.37
N ALA A 330 -12.09 29.37 -59.18
CA ALA A 330 -11.86 28.18 -58.37
C ALA A 330 -12.43 28.33 -56.94
N ARG A 331 -12.23 29.50 -56.31
CA ARG A 331 -12.80 29.80 -54.98
C ARG A 331 -14.32 29.90 -54.96
N ALA A 332 -14.92 30.55 -55.96
CA ALA A 332 -16.37 30.74 -56.04
C ALA A 332 -17.12 29.41 -56.21
N PHE A 333 -16.53 28.46 -56.93
CA PHE A 333 -17.13 27.14 -57.21
C PHE A 333 -16.64 26.02 -56.28
N SER A 334 -15.79 26.30 -55.30
CA SER A 334 -15.36 25.31 -54.30
C SER A 334 -16.47 25.10 -53.27
N PRO A 335 -17.09 23.91 -53.18
CA PRO A 335 -18.09 23.62 -52.17
C PRO A 335 -17.46 23.62 -50.77
N GLU A 336 -18.29 23.88 -49.76
CA GLU A 336 -17.86 23.76 -48.37
C GLU A 336 -17.52 22.31 -48.05
N ASN A 337 -16.47 22.10 -47.26
CA ASN A 337 -16.08 20.78 -46.81
C ASN A 337 -16.96 20.38 -45.62
N PRO A 338 -17.86 19.40 -45.75
CA PRO A 338 -18.80 19.06 -44.68
C PRO A 338 -18.08 18.48 -43.45
N ALA A 339 -16.87 17.92 -43.62
CA ALA A 339 -16.05 17.45 -42.51
C ALA A 339 -15.47 18.61 -41.67
N PHE A 340 -15.29 19.80 -42.26
CA PHE A 340 -14.67 20.93 -41.57
C PHE A 340 -15.48 21.40 -40.36
N GLU A 341 -16.80 21.58 -40.51
CA GLU A 341 -17.67 22.00 -39.40
C GLU A 341 -17.80 20.90 -38.33
N THR A 342 -17.77 19.62 -38.73
CA THR A 342 -17.75 18.50 -37.79
C THR A 342 -16.46 18.51 -36.95
N LEU A 343 -15.30 18.64 -37.58
CA LEU A 343 -14.00 18.72 -36.90
C LEU A 343 -13.89 19.96 -36.02
N ARG A 344 -14.42 21.10 -36.48
CA ARG A 344 -14.52 22.33 -35.70
C ARG A 344 -15.35 22.14 -34.44
N ALA A 345 -16.53 21.53 -34.55
CA ALA A 345 -17.38 21.27 -33.40
C ALA A 345 -16.74 20.30 -32.39
N ILE A 346 -15.91 19.37 -32.85
CA ILE A 346 -15.13 18.47 -31.99
C ILE A 346 -14.05 19.25 -31.24
N GLU A 347 -13.23 20.06 -31.92
CA GLU A 347 -12.12 20.81 -31.28
C GLU A 347 -12.61 21.96 -30.39
N THR A 348 -13.81 22.51 -30.62
CA THR A 348 -14.43 23.50 -29.73
C THR A 348 -15.21 22.87 -28.58
N GLY A 349 -15.21 21.54 -28.46
CA GLY A 349 -15.93 20.82 -27.40
C GLY A 349 -17.46 20.90 -27.51
N GLU A 350 -18.00 21.35 -28.64
CA GLU A 350 -19.44 21.37 -28.91
C GLU A 350 -19.98 19.97 -29.22
N MET A 351 -19.11 19.08 -29.73
CA MET A 351 -19.45 17.74 -30.14
C MET A 351 -18.78 16.67 -29.26
N ARG A 352 -19.59 15.74 -28.76
CA ARG A 352 -19.12 14.56 -28.03
C ARG A 352 -18.66 13.48 -29.02
N LEU A 353 -17.60 12.79 -28.64
CA LEU A 353 -17.05 11.65 -29.35
C LEU A 353 -17.41 10.37 -28.60
N GLU A 354 -18.03 9.42 -29.27
CA GLU A 354 -18.26 8.07 -28.76
C GLU A 354 -17.05 7.20 -29.03
N LEU A 355 -16.51 6.58 -27.99
CA LEU A 355 -15.30 5.79 -28.09
C LEU A 355 -15.61 4.40 -28.66
N ASN A 356 -14.92 4.05 -29.73
CA ASN A 356 -14.89 2.68 -30.26
C ASN A 356 -13.81 1.87 -29.56
N SER A 357 -12.65 2.48 -29.30
CA SER A 357 -11.53 1.87 -28.59
C SER A 357 -10.68 2.94 -27.90
N LEU A 358 -10.22 2.63 -26.70
CA LEU A 358 -9.13 3.32 -26.02
C LEU A 358 -8.10 2.25 -25.67
N ASP A 359 -6.86 2.51 -26.02
CA ASP A 359 -5.72 1.68 -25.67
C ASP A 359 -4.64 2.59 -25.11
N VAL A 360 -4.27 2.37 -23.85
CA VAL A 360 -3.22 3.12 -23.18
C VAL A 360 -2.08 2.15 -22.91
N GLY A 361 -1.01 2.26 -23.70
CA GLY A 361 0.26 1.59 -23.47
C GLY A 361 1.18 2.45 -22.61
N LEU A 362 1.75 1.86 -21.56
CA LEU A 362 2.77 2.48 -20.72
C LEU A 362 4.07 1.72 -20.95
N GLN A 363 5.17 2.42 -21.22
CA GLN A 363 6.53 1.88 -21.39
C GLN A 363 7.54 2.81 -20.70
N PRO A 364 7.69 2.72 -19.37
CA PRO A 364 8.39 3.75 -18.60
C PRO A 364 9.85 3.95 -18.96
N ASP A 365 10.53 2.90 -19.46
CA ASP A 365 11.91 2.95 -19.96
C ASP A 365 12.05 3.59 -21.35
N GLY A 366 10.93 3.87 -22.01
CA GLY A 366 10.88 4.39 -23.37
C GLY A 366 10.93 3.28 -24.42
N ASP A 367 10.20 3.49 -25.52
CA ASP A 367 10.34 2.70 -26.74
C ASP A 367 11.59 3.13 -27.55
N PRO A 368 11.90 2.49 -28.69
CA PRO A 368 13.03 2.90 -29.54
C PRO A 368 12.99 4.36 -30.01
N ALA A 369 11.83 5.03 -29.95
CA ALA A 369 11.64 6.44 -30.26
C ALA A 369 11.62 7.34 -29.01
N GLY A 370 11.91 6.81 -27.81
CA GLY A 370 11.92 7.53 -26.53
C GLY A 370 10.54 7.85 -25.96
N ARG A 371 9.48 7.19 -26.45
CA ARG A 371 8.10 7.38 -26.00
C ARG A 371 7.82 6.51 -24.78
N THR A 372 7.22 7.10 -23.76
CA THR A 372 7.01 6.44 -22.46
C THR A 372 5.54 6.17 -22.15
N ALA A 373 4.63 6.87 -22.81
CA ALA A 373 3.24 6.44 -22.92
C ALA A 373 2.74 6.63 -24.34
N HIS A 374 1.83 5.75 -24.73
CA HIS A 374 1.14 5.77 -26.01
C HIS A 374 -0.35 5.62 -25.74
N VAL A 375 -1.13 6.60 -26.16
CA VAL A 375 -2.59 6.54 -26.08
C VAL A 375 -3.14 6.53 -27.49
N VAL A 376 -3.82 5.43 -27.85
CA VAL A 376 -4.60 5.33 -29.07
C VAL A 376 -6.07 5.40 -28.71
N LEU A 377 -6.73 6.41 -29.24
CA LEU A 377 -8.16 6.61 -29.06
C LEU A 377 -8.82 6.65 -30.43
N THR A 378 -9.74 5.73 -30.67
CA THR A 378 -10.58 5.73 -31.87
C THR A 378 -11.99 6.05 -31.44
N ALA A 379 -12.56 7.09 -32.03
CA ALA A 379 -13.88 7.57 -31.67
C ALA A 379 -14.70 7.97 -32.89
N ARG A 380 -16.01 7.99 -32.76
CA ARG A 380 -16.94 8.49 -33.77
C ARG A 380 -17.71 9.70 -33.24
N PRO A 381 -18.05 10.68 -34.07
CA PRO A 381 -18.90 11.78 -33.65
C PRO A 381 -20.32 11.30 -33.33
N ALA A 382 -20.93 11.80 -32.25
CA ALA A 382 -22.23 11.29 -31.78
C ALA A 382 -23.45 11.64 -32.67
N LYS A 383 -23.32 12.59 -33.61
CA LYS A 383 -24.48 13.18 -34.33
C LYS A 383 -24.32 13.30 -35.86
N THR A 384 -23.24 12.77 -36.45
CA THR A 384 -22.98 12.96 -37.89
C THR A 384 -22.26 11.78 -38.50
N ASP A 385 -22.69 11.39 -39.71
CA ASP A 385 -22.10 10.31 -40.50
C ASP A 385 -21.03 10.83 -41.48
N VAL A 386 -20.79 12.15 -41.51
CA VAL A 386 -19.82 12.77 -42.43
C VAL A 386 -18.38 12.39 -42.07
N VAL A 387 -18.12 12.21 -40.77
CA VAL A 387 -16.82 11.74 -40.26
C VAL A 387 -17.06 10.41 -39.58
N GLU A 388 -16.67 9.32 -40.25
CA GLU A 388 -16.89 7.95 -39.77
C GLU A 388 -16.13 7.66 -38.48
N SER A 389 -14.87 8.08 -38.41
CA SER A 389 -14.04 7.95 -37.22
C SER A 389 -12.96 9.02 -37.15
N VAL A 390 -12.55 9.33 -35.92
CA VAL A 390 -11.39 10.14 -35.59
C VAL A 390 -10.46 9.29 -34.74
N ARG A 391 -9.22 9.15 -35.19
CA ARG A 391 -8.16 8.47 -34.45
C ARG A 391 -7.20 9.51 -33.91
N PHE A 392 -7.04 9.50 -32.58
CA PHE A 392 -6.04 10.29 -31.89
C PHE A 392 -4.92 9.36 -31.45
N GLU A 393 -3.70 9.73 -31.77
CA GLU A 393 -2.50 9.05 -31.32
C GLU A 393 -1.67 10.04 -30.52
N ILE A 394 -1.69 9.88 -29.21
CA ILE A 394 -0.99 10.77 -28.28
C ILE A 394 0.26 10.02 -27.85
N ASN A 395 1.40 10.53 -28.31
CA ASN A 395 2.71 10.07 -27.90
C ASN A 395 3.20 10.98 -26.78
N VAL A 396 3.41 10.41 -25.60
CA VAL A 396 4.05 11.13 -24.50
C VAL A 396 5.52 10.74 -24.54
N ALA A 397 6.37 11.69 -24.92
CA ALA A 397 7.82 11.57 -24.87
C ALA A 397 8.35 12.34 -23.67
N GLY A 398 9.41 11.81 -23.05
CA GLY A 398 9.94 12.29 -21.78
C GLY A 398 9.70 11.27 -20.66
N PRO A 399 10.33 11.45 -19.49
CA PRO A 399 10.25 10.47 -18.43
C PRO A 399 8.83 10.46 -17.85
N LEU A 400 7.93 9.63 -18.38
CA LEU A 400 6.70 9.27 -17.69
C LEU A 400 7.05 8.64 -16.35
N ALA A 401 8.20 7.98 -16.27
CA ALA A 401 8.84 7.63 -15.02
C ALA A 401 8.91 8.81 -14.05
N ASP A 402 9.22 10.05 -14.49
CA ASP A 402 9.27 11.28 -13.68
C ASP A 402 7.89 11.89 -13.38
N VAL A 403 6.85 11.64 -14.21
CA VAL A 403 5.48 12.15 -13.98
C VAL A 403 4.68 11.20 -13.10
N VAL A 404 4.80 9.89 -13.33
CA VAL A 404 4.31 8.83 -12.44
C VAL A 404 5.12 8.85 -11.16
N ARG A 405 6.45 9.11 -11.23
CA ARG A 405 7.21 9.54 -10.06
C ARG A 405 6.58 10.80 -9.49
N MET A 406 6.47 11.96 -10.11
CA MET A 406 5.91 13.16 -9.43
C MET A 406 4.51 12.96 -8.82
N GLY A 407 3.67 12.08 -9.39
CA GLY A 407 2.39 11.67 -8.82
C GLY A 407 2.49 10.68 -7.64
N LEU A 408 3.60 9.97 -7.46
CA LEU A 408 3.89 9.03 -6.35
C LEU A 408 5.03 9.51 -5.40
N GLU A 409 5.89 10.37 -5.93
CA GLU A 409 6.95 11.25 -5.43
C GLU A 409 6.40 12.67 -5.28
N GLY A 410 5.13 12.79 -4.90
CA GLY A 410 4.77 13.83 -3.94
C GLY A 410 5.60 13.64 -2.67
N ARG A 411 6.92 13.85 -2.76
CA ARG A 411 7.99 13.93 -1.76
C ARG A 411 8.63 12.66 -1.18
N VAL A 412 8.40 11.43 -1.66
CA VAL A 412 9.16 10.25 -1.19
C VAL A 412 10.62 10.25 -1.73
N ASN A 413 11.48 11.11 -1.18
CA ASN A 413 12.92 11.10 -1.39
C ASN A 413 13.60 10.32 -0.25
N MET A 414 13.82 9.03 -0.43
CA MET A 414 14.64 8.24 0.49
C MET A 414 16.10 8.30 0.04
N HIS A 415 16.90 9.16 0.68
CA HIS A 415 18.34 9.19 0.46
C HIS A 415 19.03 8.12 1.32
N SER A 416 19.50 7.04 0.70
CA SER A 416 20.44 6.12 1.35
C SER A 416 21.83 6.77 1.45
N ARG A 417 22.42 6.76 2.64
CA ARG A 417 23.88 6.86 2.80
C ARG A 417 24.50 5.49 2.88
#